data_AF-A0A0V0IRA3-F1
#
_entry.id   AF-A0A0V0IRA3-F1
#
_cell.length_a   1.000
_cell.length_b   1.000
_cell.length_c   1.000
_cell.angle_alpha   90.00
_cell.angle_beta   90.00
_cell.angle_gamma   90.00
#
_symmetry.space_group_name_H-M   'P 1'
#
loop_
_entity.id
_entity.type
_entity.pdbx_description
1 polymer ?
#
loop_
_entity_poly.entity_id
_entity_poly.type
_entity_poly.pdbx_seq_one_letter_code
_entity_poly.pdbx_strand_id
1 'polypeptide(L)'
;MYFLFISGVKTDLTQIKNVGKKQWYIAIFGVSIPMLCSLFIGLALQKSMEKELARASSMLGVTSELAITAFPVIYPIIRELNLLSSEIGRMSLSTALISDIIGIQFVVIFEAAKQAEHKSMAALWFLIYSFFIGASIFGGVRQIMIWIIKATPKGKSVEQIYVVFILLGVLLTGFLCDLGGIAVANGPLWLGLAIPDGPPLGATLVEKTETIVMDILMPFSFAYVGIFTDISSIYTHWPHLQPLFFMALTAYLVKMVTVLFTSYFFNMPFRDCLALSLVLSLRGEVELLIFVHWMDLKMITRPYFTMLVLMTIGVTSIVTP
;
A
#
# COMPACT_ATOMS: atom_id res chain seq x y z
N MET A 1 6.09 8.56 -5.53
CA MET A 1 5.39 8.57 -6.85
C MET A 1 5.90 7.49 -7.78
N TYR A 2 7.15 7.57 -8.28
CA TYR A 2 7.66 6.62 -9.29
C TYR A 2 7.74 5.16 -8.80
N PHE A 3 8.08 4.92 -7.53
CA PHE A 3 8.03 3.58 -6.94
C PHE A 3 6.64 2.93 -7.05
N LEU A 4 5.59 3.65 -6.65
CA LEU A 4 4.21 3.18 -6.75
C LEU A 4 3.73 3.04 -8.19
N PHE A 5 4.18 3.91 -9.09
CA PHE A 5 3.92 3.77 -10.53
C PHE A 5 4.50 2.47 -11.08
N ILE A 6 5.80 2.22 -10.88
CA ILE A 6 6.45 0.98 -11.34
C ILE A 6 5.76 -0.25 -10.72
N SER A 7 5.43 -0.17 -9.43
CA SER A 7 4.75 -1.26 -8.73
C SER A 7 3.35 -1.52 -9.28
N GLY A 8 2.62 -0.46 -9.64
CA GLY A 8 1.35 -0.56 -10.37
C GLY A 8 1.52 -1.18 -11.76
N VAL A 9 2.57 -0.83 -12.51
CA VAL A 9 2.85 -1.44 -13.83
C VAL A 9 3.19 -2.93 -13.71
N LYS A 10 3.92 -3.34 -12.66
CA LYS A 10 4.23 -4.74 -12.35
C LYS A 10 3.02 -5.53 -11.82
N THR A 11 1.92 -4.84 -11.53
CA THR A 11 0.71 -5.44 -10.98
C THR A 11 -0.20 -5.90 -12.12
N ASP A 12 -0.23 -7.21 -12.37
CA ASP A 12 -1.12 -7.77 -13.37
C ASP A 12 -2.56 -7.95 -12.83
N LEU A 13 -3.40 -6.94 -13.09
CA LEU A 13 -4.83 -6.98 -12.75
C LEU A 13 -5.59 -8.10 -13.46
N THR A 14 -5.07 -8.70 -14.54
CA THR A 14 -5.75 -9.82 -15.21
C THR A 14 -5.71 -11.08 -14.36
N GLN A 15 -4.70 -11.23 -13.49
CA GLN A 15 -4.59 -12.36 -12.58
C GLN A 15 -5.76 -12.44 -11.61
N ILE A 16 -6.34 -11.29 -11.21
CA ILE A 16 -7.49 -11.22 -10.30
C ILE A 16 -8.66 -12.09 -10.79
N LYS A 17 -8.89 -12.16 -12.10
CA LYS A 17 -9.97 -12.99 -12.68
C LYS A 17 -9.74 -14.49 -12.50
N ASN A 18 -8.48 -14.90 -12.36
CA ASN A 18 -8.06 -16.29 -12.20
C ASN A 18 -7.80 -16.65 -10.73
N VAL A 19 -8.02 -15.71 -9.79
CA VAL A 19 -7.78 -15.96 -8.37
C VAL A 19 -8.85 -16.89 -7.80
N GLY A 20 -8.41 -17.93 -7.09
CA GLY A 20 -9.29 -18.86 -6.41
C GLY A 20 -10.05 -18.24 -5.24
N LYS A 21 -11.17 -18.85 -4.87
CA LYS A 21 -11.99 -18.41 -3.72
C LYS A 21 -11.20 -18.34 -2.41
N LYS A 22 -10.22 -19.23 -2.24
CA LYS A 22 -9.36 -19.33 -1.06
C LYS A 22 -8.57 -18.04 -0.79
N GLN A 23 -7.94 -17.47 -1.82
CA GLN A 23 -7.16 -16.25 -1.69
C GLN A 23 -8.04 -15.05 -1.31
N TRP A 24 -9.27 -15.00 -1.82
CA TRP A 24 -10.28 -14.00 -1.42
C TRP A 24 -10.62 -14.08 0.06
N TYR A 25 -10.91 -15.29 0.58
CA TYR A 25 -11.20 -15.45 1.99
C TYR A 25 -10.00 -15.06 2.86
N ILE A 26 -8.78 -15.48 2.49
CA ILE A 26 -7.57 -15.14 3.25
C ILE A 26 -7.32 -13.62 3.24
N ALA A 27 -7.51 -12.94 2.10
CA ALA A 27 -7.38 -11.49 2.03
C ALA A 27 -8.44 -10.78 2.89
N ILE A 28 -9.72 -11.14 2.74
CA ILE A 28 -10.83 -10.50 3.46
C ILE A 28 -10.69 -10.70 4.97
N PHE A 29 -10.48 -11.93 5.44
CA PHE A 29 -10.32 -12.19 6.87
C PHE A 29 -9.00 -11.63 7.39
N GLY A 30 -7.92 -11.74 6.61
CA GLY A 30 -6.60 -11.22 6.96
C GLY A 30 -6.53 -9.69 7.08
N VAL A 31 -7.47 -8.96 6.48
CA VAL A 31 -7.62 -7.51 6.69
C VAL A 31 -8.69 -7.22 7.76
N SER A 32 -9.85 -7.86 7.69
CA SER A 32 -11.00 -7.48 8.52
C SER A 32 -10.81 -7.80 10.00
N ILE A 33 -10.29 -8.99 10.33
CA ILE A 33 -10.14 -9.41 11.73
C ILE A 33 -9.07 -8.59 12.45
N PRO A 34 -7.85 -8.40 11.89
CA PRO A 34 -6.84 -7.56 12.53
C PRO A 34 -7.27 -6.11 12.67
N MET A 35 -7.96 -5.56 11.66
CA MET A 35 -8.49 -4.20 11.71
C MET A 35 -9.49 -4.04 12.86
N LEU A 36 -10.45 -4.96 13.01
CA LEU A 36 -11.45 -4.90 14.08
C LEU A 36 -10.83 -5.05 15.47
N CYS A 37 -9.89 -5.99 15.64
CA CYS A 37 -9.18 -6.16 16.90
C CYS A 37 -8.34 -4.94 17.27
N SER A 38 -7.61 -4.37 16.30
CA SER A 38 -6.84 -3.14 16.50
C SER A 38 -7.73 -1.94 16.81
N LEU A 39 -8.91 -1.84 16.17
CA LEU A 39 -9.88 -0.78 16.43
C LEU A 39 -10.48 -0.89 17.83
N PHE A 40 -10.79 -2.11 18.28
CA PHE A 40 -11.28 -2.36 19.63
C PHE A 40 -10.29 -1.85 20.69
N ILE A 41 -9.00 -2.15 20.51
CA ILE A 41 -7.94 -1.65 21.40
C ILE A 41 -7.82 -0.13 21.31
N GLY A 42 -7.89 0.42 20.09
CA GLY A 42 -7.87 1.86 19.89
C GLY A 42 -9.01 2.56 20.66
N LEU A 43 -10.22 2.01 20.61
CA LEU A 43 -11.39 2.54 21.33
C LEU A 43 -11.24 2.39 22.85
N ALA A 44 -10.71 1.26 23.33
CA ALA A 44 -10.46 1.04 24.75
C ALA A 44 -9.45 2.04 25.33
N LEU A 45 -8.43 2.41 24.53
CA LEU A 45 -7.35 3.32 24.92
C LEU A 45 -7.53 4.76 24.41
N GLN A 46 -8.69 5.08 23.83
CA GLN A 46 -8.95 6.36 23.16
C GLN A 46 -8.74 7.57 24.09
N LYS A 47 -9.07 7.42 25.38
CA LYS A 47 -8.93 8.51 26.38
C LYS A 47 -7.48 8.91 26.65
N SER A 48 -6.52 8.02 26.37
CA SER A 48 -5.08 8.25 26.59
C SER A 48 -4.36 8.69 25.32
N MET A 49 -5.05 8.73 24.18
CA MET A 49 -4.50 9.17 22.90
C MET A 49 -4.49 10.69 22.77
N GLU A 50 -3.59 11.21 21.95
CA GLU A 50 -3.66 12.59 21.47
C GLU A 50 -4.96 12.84 20.68
N LYS A 51 -5.49 14.07 20.79
CA LYS A 51 -6.79 14.46 20.24
C LYS A 51 -6.92 14.22 18.74
N GLU A 52 -5.84 14.41 17.97
CA GLU A 52 -5.81 14.17 16.52
C GLU A 52 -5.88 12.68 16.18
N LEU A 53 -5.15 11.84 16.91
CA LEU A 53 -5.16 10.40 16.73
C LEU A 53 -6.47 9.76 17.23
N ALA A 54 -7.07 10.33 18.28
CA ALA A 54 -8.33 9.88 18.87
C ALA A 54 -9.57 10.15 18.01
N ARG A 55 -9.43 10.91 16.90
CA ARG A 55 -10.52 11.12 15.94
C ARG A 55 -10.88 9.81 15.26
N ALA A 56 -12.17 9.58 15.04
CA ALA A 56 -12.66 8.36 14.39
C ALA A 56 -12.03 8.12 13.00
N SER A 57 -11.82 9.19 12.21
CA SER A 57 -11.16 9.10 10.90
C SER A 57 -9.71 8.60 11.03
N SER A 58 -8.94 9.18 11.96
CA SER A 58 -7.54 8.81 12.23
C SER A 58 -7.43 7.37 12.72
N MET A 59 -8.28 6.98 13.67
CA MET A 59 -8.27 5.62 14.21
C MET A 59 -8.58 4.59 13.13
N LEU A 60 -9.62 4.83 12.31
CA LEU A 60 -9.95 3.95 11.21
C LEU A 60 -8.79 3.85 10.22
N GLY A 61 -8.22 4.97 9.78
CA GLY A 61 -7.08 5.00 8.87
C GLY A 61 -5.85 4.26 9.40
N VAL A 62 -5.51 4.45 10.68
CA VAL A 62 -4.40 3.74 11.31
C VAL A 62 -4.66 2.24 11.38
N THR A 63 -5.85 1.83 11.79
CA THR A 63 -6.19 0.40 11.89
C THR A 63 -6.28 -0.30 10.55
N SER A 64 -6.77 0.37 9.51
CA SER A 64 -6.83 -0.20 8.16
C SER A 64 -5.43 -0.41 7.61
N GLU A 65 -4.54 0.58 7.75
CA GLU A 65 -3.17 0.48 7.25
C GLU A 65 -2.36 -0.61 7.96
N LEU A 66 -2.53 -0.73 9.28
CA LEU A 66 -1.94 -1.81 10.07
C LEU A 66 -2.50 -3.20 9.75
N ALA A 67 -3.59 -3.31 8.99
CA ALA A 67 -4.16 -4.58 8.54
C ALA A 67 -3.85 -4.90 7.07
N ILE A 68 -3.80 -3.91 6.18
CA ILE A 68 -3.58 -4.10 4.75
C ILE A 68 -2.17 -4.66 4.48
N THR A 69 -2.06 -5.56 3.49
CA THR A 69 -0.78 -6.01 2.89
C THR A 69 -0.68 -5.44 1.48
N ALA A 70 0.48 -4.90 1.13
CA ALA A 70 0.71 -4.29 -0.18
C ALA A 70 1.50 -5.21 -1.14
N PHE A 71 0.98 -5.47 -2.34
CA PHE A 71 1.71 -6.20 -3.39
C PHE A 71 3.07 -5.54 -3.74
N PRO A 72 3.18 -4.20 -3.86
CA PRO A 72 4.47 -3.54 -4.08
C PRO A 72 5.57 -3.91 -3.08
N VAL A 73 5.20 -4.31 -1.85
CA VAL A 73 6.13 -4.74 -0.80
C VAL A 73 6.44 -6.22 -0.94
N ILE A 74 5.42 -7.05 -1.14
CA ILE A 74 5.59 -8.52 -1.18
C ILE A 74 6.33 -8.97 -2.45
N TYR A 75 6.06 -8.35 -3.61
CA TYR A 75 6.64 -8.77 -4.88
C TYR A 75 8.17 -8.74 -4.91
N PRO A 76 8.85 -7.64 -4.55
CA PRO A 76 10.31 -7.61 -4.51
C PRO A 76 10.89 -8.64 -3.54
N ILE A 77 10.29 -8.83 -2.36
CA ILE A 77 10.79 -9.77 -1.35
C ILE A 77 10.67 -11.22 -1.85
N ILE A 78 9.53 -11.60 -2.44
CA ILE A 78 9.34 -12.93 -3.01
C ILE A 78 10.24 -13.17 -4.24
N ARG A 79 10.53 -12.12 -5.01
CA ARG A 79 11.50 -12.15 -6.12
C ARG A 79 12.91 -12.41 -5.60
N GLU A 80 13.33 -11.70 -4.56
CA GLU A 80 14.66 -11.85 -3.95
C GLU A 80 14.86 -13.23 -3.33
N LEU A 81 13.82 -13.77 -2.67
CA LEU A 81 13.83 -15.13 -2.12
C LEU A 81 13.72 -16.24 -3.19
N ASN A 82 13.65 -15.89 -4.48
CA ASN A 82 13.45 -16.82 -5.59
C ASN A 82 12.17 -17.68 -5.47
N LEU A 83 11.12 -17.15 -4.84
CA LEU A 83 9.87 -17.86 -4.57
C LEU A 83 8.74 -17.55 -5.57
N LEU A 84 8.99 -16.74 -6.62
CA LEU A 84 7.97 -16.34 -7.61
C LEU A 84 7.27 -17.53 -8.30
N SER A 85 8.00 -18.61 -8.55
CA SER A 85 7.48 -19.82 -9.21
C SER A 85 6.88 -20.83 -8.22
N SER A 86 7.02 -20.61 -6.92
CA SER A 86 6.46 -21.48 -5.88
C SER A 86 4.95 -21.30 -5.74
N GLU A 87 4.25 -22.32 -5.25
CA GLU A 87 2.82 -22.23 -4.97
C GLU A 87 2.52 -21.16 -3.89
N ILE A 88 3.36 -21.09 -2.86
CA ILE A 88 3.23 -20.11 -1.76
C ILE A 88 3.44 -18.69 -2.29
N GLY A 89 4.47 -18.47 -3.12
CA GLY A 89 4.75 -17.16 -3.71
C GLY A 89 3.63 -16.69 -4.64
N ARG A 90 3.12 -17.56 -5.54
CA ARG A 90 1.95 -17.20 -6.37
C ARG A 90 0.73 -16.88 -5.52
N MET A 91 0.51 -17.63 -4.45
CA MET A 91 -0.62 -17.44 -3.56
C MET A 91 -0.51 -16.14 -2.75
N SER A 92 0.66 -15.84 -2.18
CA SER A 92 0.89 -14.62 -1.43
C SER A 92 0.71 -13.38 -2.31
N LEU A 93 1.24 -13.40 -3.54
CA LEU A 93 1.06 -12.32 -4.51
C LEU A 93 -0.41 -12.13 -4.87
N SER A 94 -1.14 -13.21 -5.18
CA SER A 94 -2.58 -13.13 -5.49
C SER A 94 -3.40 -12.59 -4.32
N THR A 95 -3.07 -12.99 -3.10
CA THR A 95 -3.73 -12.50 -1.88
C THR A 95 -3.38 -11.04 -1.59
N ALA A 96 -2.13 -10.63 -1.80
CA ALA A 96 -1.69 -9.25 -1.66
C ALA A 96 -2.37 -8.33 -2.69
N LEU A 97 -2.57 -8.78 -3.93
CA LEU A 97 -3.33 -8.05 -4.94
C LEU A 97 -4.77 -7.77 -4.51
N ILE A 98 -5.45 -8.76 -3.93
CA ILE A 98 -6.80 -8.56 -3.41
C ILE A 98 -6.79 -7.59 -2.22
N SER A 99 -5.80 -7.74 -1.33
CA SER A 99 -5.61 -6.82 -0.21
C SER A 99 -5.38 -5.38 -0.68
N ASP A 100 -4.64 -5.15 -1.77
CA ASP A 100 -4.44 -3.82 -2.35
C ASP A 100 -5.73 -3.20 -2.87
N ILE A 101 -6.58 -3.98 -3.56
CA ILE A 101 -7.88 -3.49 -4.02
C ILE A 101 -8.72 -3.02 -2.82
N ILE A 102 -8.75 -3.84 -1.75
CA ILE A 102 -9.43 -3.51 -0.51
C ILE A 102 -8.80 -2.25 0.12
N GLY A 103 -7.47 -2.18 0.15
CA GLY A 103 -6.71 -1.09 0.74
C GLY A 103 -6.93 0.25 0.05
N ILE A 104 -6.93 0.28 -1.28
CA ILE A 104 -7.24 1.49 -2.06
C ILE A 104 -8.62 2.04 -1.69
N GLN A 105 -9.62 1.17 -1.49
CA GLN A 105 -10.95 1.63 -1.04
C GLN A 105 -10.90 2.22 0.37
N PHE A 106 -10.18 1.59 1.30
CA PHE A 106 -10.02 2.12 2.66
C PHE A 106 -9.29 3.46 2.69
N VAL A 107 -8.27 3.65 1.86
CA VAL A 107 -7.56 4.94 1.73
C VAL A 107 -8.51 6.04 1.24
N VAL A 108 -9.31 5.77 0.21
CA VAL A 108 -10.31 6.72 -0.29
C VAL A 108 -11.37 7.03 0.79
N ILE A 109 -11.84 6.03 1.52
CA ILE A 109 -12.80 6.23 2.63
C ILE A 109 -12.17 7.07 3.75
N PHE A 110 -10.90 6.81 4.10
CA PHE A 110 -10.16 7.57 5.10
C PHE A 110 -10.03 9.04 4.71
N GLU A 111 -9.62 9.32 3.48
CA GLU A 111 -9.49 10.68 2.95
C GLU A 111 -10.85 11.39 2.89
N ALA A 112 -11.90 10.70 2.44
CA ALA A 112 -13.26 11.23 2.46
C ALA A 112 -13.72 11.57 3.88
N ALA A 113 -13.45 10.70 4.85
CA ALA A 113 -13.77 10.93 6.25
C ALA A 113 -13.01 12.12 6.82
N LYS A 114 -11.72 12.29 6.46
CA LYS A 114 -10.91 13.45 6.85
C LYS A 114 -11.48 14.76 6.31
N GLN A 115 -11.93 14.77 5.06
CA GLN A 115 -12.53 15.96 4.47
C GLN A 115 -13.92 16.28 5.06
N ALA A 116 -14.67 15.25 5.47
CA ALA A 116 -15.94 15.41 6.16
C ALA A 116 -15.82 16.14 7.51
N GLU A 117 -14.68 16.03 8.19
CA GLU A 117 -14.44 16.71 9.48
C GLU A 117 -14.44 18.23 9.35
N HIS A 118 -14.05 18.76 8.19
CA HIS A 118 -14.08 20.20 7.93
C HIS A 118 -15.45 20.65 7.43
N LYS A 119 -15.99 19.97 6.41
CA LYS A 119 -17.32 20.25 5.85
C LYS A 119 -17.92 18.96 5.28
N SER A 120 -19.13 18.59 5.71
CA SER A 120 -19.83 17.40 5.18
C SER A 120 -19.97 17.40 3.65
N MET A 121 -20.20 18.58 3.04
CA MET A 121 -20.29 18.72 1.58
C MET A 121 -18.93 18.49 0.87
N ALA A 122 -17.80 18.72 1.55
CA ALA A 122 -16.48 18.52 0.95
C ALA A 122 -16.20 17.04 0.68
N ALA A 123 -16.68 16.13 1.55
CA ALA A 123 -16.53 14.69 1.34
C ALA A 123 -17.27 14.19 0.09
N LEU A 124 -18.44 14.76 -0.23
CA LEU A 124 -19.15 14.43 -1.47
C LEU A 124 -18.40 14.91 -2.70
N TRP A 125 -17.89 16.15 -2.68
CA TRP A 125 -17.06 16.67 -3.77
C TRP A 125 -15.79 15.86 -3.97
N PHE A 126 -15.17 15.42 -2.87
CA PHE A 126 -14.02 14.54 -2.90
C PHE A 126 -14.31 13.20 -3.57
N LEU A 127 -15.39 12.53 -3.17
CA LEU A 127 -15.77 11.24 -3.76
C LEU A 127 -16.06 11.38 -5.26
N ILE A 128 -16.74 12.45 -5.67
CA ILE A 128 -17.00 12.75 -7.08
C ILE A 128 -15.67 12.99 -7.83
N TYR A 129 -14.76 13.78 -7.25
CA TYR A 129 -13.47 14.09 -7.85
C TYR A 129 -12.58 12.84 -7.98
N SER A 130 -12.49 12.04 -6.90
CA SER A 130 -11.77 10.76 -6.88
C SER A 130 -12.31 9.79 -7.91
N PHE A 131 -13.64 9.65 -8.00
CA PHE A 131 -14.28 8.84 -9.03
C PHE A 131 -13.98 9.36 -10.44
N PHE A 132 -14.03 10.68 -10.65
CA PHE A 132 -13.75 11.28 -11.95
C PHE A 132 -12.29 11.06 -12.40
N ILE A 133 -11.32 11.27 -11.51
CA ILE A 133 -9.89 11.01 -11.80
C ILE A 133 -9.67 9.52 -12.06
N GLY A 134 -10.20 8.63 -11.23
CA GLY A 134 -10.12 7.19 -11.43
C GLY A 134 -10.72 6.78 -12.79
N ALA A 135 -11.93 7.24 -13.11
CA ALA A 135 -12.59 6.96 -14.39
C ALA A 135 -11.80 7.51 -15.59
N SER A 136 -11.21 8.70 -15.47
CA SER A 136 -10.37 9.30 -16.51
C SER A 136 -9.10 8.49 -16.77
N ILE A 137 -8.44 8.00 -15.71
CA ILE A 137 -7.24 7.17 -15.83
C ILE A 137 -7.59 5.79 -16.41
N PHE A 138 -8.56 5.09 -15.84
CA PHE A 138 -8.91 3.73 -16.26
C PHE A 138 -9.67 3.67 -17.60
N GLY A 139 -10.42 4.71 -17.96
CA GLY A 139 -11.18 4.79 -19.21
C GLY A 139 -10.41 5.50 -20.33
N GLY A 140 -9.83 6.67 -20.06
CA GLY A 140 -9.13 7.48 -21.05
C GLY A 140 -7.69 7.04 -21.25
N VAL A 141 -6.87 7.12 -20.20
CA VAL A 141 -5.42 6.87 -20.32
C VAL A 141 -5.13 5.42 -20.72
N ARG A 142 -5.86 4.45 -20.16
CA ARG A 142 -5.76 3.04 -20.57
C ARG A 142 -5.96 2.85 -22.08
N GLN A 143 -6.91 3.55 -22.69
CA GLN A 143 -7.16 3.43 -24.13
C GLN A 143 -6.02 4.03 -24.96
N ILE A 144 -5.44 5.14 -24.50
CA ILE A 144 -4.24 5.73 -25.10
C ILE A 144 -3.07 4.75 -25.02
N MET A 145 -2.87 4.08 -23.87
CA MET A 145 -1.82 3.07 -23.71
C MET A 145 -2.00 1.87 -24.64
N ILE A 146 -3.24 1.37 -24.79
CA ILE A 146 -3.56 0.29 -25.74
C ILE A 146 -3.31 0.75 -27.18
N TRP A 147 -3.59 2.00 -27.51
CA TRP A 147 -3.29 2.56 -28.83
C TRP A 147 -1.79 2.64 -29.10
N ILE A 148 -0.98 3.09 -28.13
CA ILE A 148 0.49 3.10 -28.22
C ILE A 148 1.03 1.68 -28.44
N ILE A 149 0.48 0.69 -27.73
CA ILE A 149 0.86 -0.72 -27.90
C ILE A 149 0.56 -1.21 -29.33
N LYS A 150 -0.60 -0.84 -29.89
CA LYS A 150 -0.97 -1.21 -31.27
C LYS A 150 -0.14 -0.48 -32.33
N ALA A 151 0.27 0.75 -32.06
CA ALA A 151 1.12 1.55 -32.93
C ALA A 151 2.59 1.09 -32.91
N THR A 152 3.03 0.42 -31.84
CA THR A 152 4.40 -0.08 -31.71
C THR A 152 4.59 -1.36 -32.55
N PRO A 153 5.59 -1.42 -33.46
CA PRO A 153 5.86 -2.63 -34.25
C PRO A 153 6.17 -3.84 -33.37
N LYS A 154 5.64 -5.01 -33.74
CA LYS A 154 5.87 -6.27 -33.01
C LYS A 154 7.38 -6.54 -32.86
N GLY A 155 7.85 -6.70 -31.62
CA GLY A 155 9.24 -7.03 -31.29
C GLY A 155 10.19 -5.84 -31.13
N LYS A 156 9.72 -4.59 -31.28
CA LYS A 156 10.52 -3.39 -30.97
C LYS A 156 10.12 -2.80 -29.62
N SER A 157 11.10 -2.26 -28.89
CA SER A 157 10.84 -1.45 -27.70
C SER A 157 10.05 -0.20 -28.07
N VAL A 158 9.19 0.25 -27.16
CA VAL A 158 8.42 1.49 -27.34
C VAL A 158 9.39 2.68 -27.49
N GLU A 159 9.07 3.62 -28.38
CA GLU A 159 9.91 4.80 -28.61
C GLU A 159 10.11 5.60 -27.32
N GLN A 160 11.32 6.14 -27.13
CA GLN A 160 11.71 6.87 -25.93
C GLN A 160 10.80 8.07 -25.65
N ILE A 161 10.23 8.68 -26.69
CA ILE A 161 9.30 9.80 -26.55
C ILE A 161 8.03 9.42 -25.76
N TYR A 162 7.47 8.22 -25.99
CA TYR A 162 6.30 7.75 -25.24
C TYR A 162 6.65 7.47 -23.78
N VAL A 163 7.85 6.94 -23.51
CA VAL A 163 8.33 6.73 -22.14
C VAL A 163 8.41 8.07 -21.40
N VAL A 164 8.97 9.11 -22.02
CA VAL A 164 9.03 10.45 -21.43
C VAL A 164 7.63 11.01 -21.17
N PHE A 165 6.71 10.89 -22.13
CA PHE A 165 5.32 11.34 -21.93
C PHE A 165 4.62 10.60 -20.77
N ILE A 166 4.85 9.30 -20.62
CA ILE A 166 4.27 8.52 -19.52
C ILE A 166 4.87 8.95 -18.18
N LEU A 167 6.18 9.16 -18.11
CA LEU A 167 6.84 9.65 -16.89
C LEU A 167 6.40 11.08 -16.51
N LEU A 168 6.10 11.94 -17.48
CA LEU A 168 5.45 13.24 -17.24
C LEU A 168 4.00 13.04 -16.77
N GLY A 169 3.29 12.06 -17.33
CA GLY A 169 1.96 11.66 -16.89
C GLY A 169 1.92 11.20 -15.43
N VAL A 170 2.97 10.55 -14.92
CA VAL A 170 3.10 10.20 -13.50
C VAL A 170 3.08 11.46 -12.62
N LEU A 171 3.83 12.49 -12.99
CA LEU A 171 3.84 13.75 -12.24
C LEU A 171 2.50 14.48 -12.34
N LEU A 172 1.90 14.51 -13.53
CA LEU A 172 0.61 15.16 -13.76
C LEU A 172 -0.51 14.48 -12.97
N THR A 173 -0.56 13.15 -12.95
CA THR A 173 -1.57 12.40 -12.18
C THR A 173 -1.39 12.59 -10.68
N GLY A 174 -0.15 12.60 -10.18
CA GLY A 174 0.13 12.94 -8.79
C GLY A 174 -0.32 14.37 -8.42
N PHE A 175 -0.05 15.34 -9.29
CA PHE A 175 -0.47 16.74 -9.10
C PHE A 175 -2.00 16.90 -9.11
N LEU A 176 -2.71 16.24 -10.04
CA LEU A 176 -4.17 16.25 -10.06
C LEU A 176 -4.76 15.60 -8.81
N CYS A 177 -4.20 14.50 -8.33
CA CYS A 177 -4.62 13.89 -7.08
C CYS A 177 -4.46 14.83 -5.89
N ASP A 178 -3.30 15.50 -5.77
CA ASP A 178 -3.01 16.45 -4.69
C ASP A 178 -4.00 17.63 -4.68
N LEU A 179 -4.33 18.18 -5.87
CA LEU A 179 -5.34 19.24 -6.02
C LEU A 179 -6.73 18.81 -5.52
N GLY A 180 -7.06 17.53 -5.66
CA GLY A 180 -8.30 16.95 -5.15
C GLY A 180 -8.27 16.58 -3.67
N GLY A 181 -7.12 16.72 -2.99
CA GLY A 181 -6.91 16.24 -1.64
C GLY A 181 -6.83 14.71 -1.52
N ILE A 182 -6.53 14.02 -2.63
CA ILE A 182 -6.21 12.60 -2.66
C ILE A 182 -4.71 12.46 -2.38
N ALA A 183 -4.28 11.41 -1.67
CA ALA A 183 -2.86 11.15 -1.50
C ALA A 183 -2.15 11.13 -2.85
N VAL A 184 -1.10 11.95 -2.94
CA VAL A 184 -0.26 12.14 -4.13
C VAL A 184 0.27 10.82 -4.70
N ALA A 185 0.42 9.82 -3.83
CA ALA A 185 0.81 8.45 -4.13
C ALA A 185 -0.20 7.67 -5.00
N ASN A 186 -1.51 7.92 -4.84
CA ASN A 186 -2.58 7.14 -5.49
C ASN A 186 -2.66 7.38 -7.00
N GLY A 187 -2.42 8.61 -7.46
CA GLY A 187 -2.45 8.94 -8.90
C GLY A 187 -1.46 8.11 -9.73
N PRO A 188 -0.15 8.14 -9.40
CA PRO A 188 0.87 7.27 -9.98
C PRO A 188 0.54 5.79 -9.91
N LEU A 189 -0.02 5.33 -8.79
CA LEU A 189 -0.43 3.94 -8.62
C LEU A 189 -1.55 3.55 -9.60
N TRP A 190 -2.61 4.36 -9.69
CA TRP A 190 -3.73 4.13 -10.61
C TRP A 190 -3.29 4.20 -12.07
N LEU A 191 -2.39 5.12 -12.40
CA LEU A 191 -1.79 5.21 -13.73
C LEU A 191 -1.01 3.95 -14.07
N GLY A 192 -0.20 3.44 -13.13
CA GLY A 192 0.54 2.19 -13.31
C GLY A 192 -0.39 1.00 -13.52
N LEU A 193 -1.44 0.88 -12.69
CA LEU A 193 -2.46 -0.16 -12.78
C LEU A 193 -3.28 -0.12 -14.09
N ALA A 194 -3.41 1.06 -14.70
CA ALA A 194 -4.09 1.22 -15.99
C ALA A 194 -3.24 0.74 -17.18
N ILE A 195 -1.91 0.67 -17.02
CA ILE A 195 -1.00 0.17 -18.04
C ILE A 195 -1.02 -1.36 -17.99
N PRO A 196 -1.28 -2.05 -19.11
CA PRO A 196 -1.22 -3.51 -19.13
C PRO A 196 0.22 -3.98 -18.86
N ASP A 197 0.34 -4.94 -17.95
CA ASP A 197 1.61 -5.58 -17.62
C ASP A 197 2.16 -6.36 -18.83
N GLY A 198 3.48 -6.42 -18.94
CA GLY A 198 4.21 -7.16 -19.96
C GLY A 198 4.64 -6.36 -21.21
N PRO A 199 5.31 -7.04 -22.16
CA PRO A 199 5.80 -6.41 -23.38
C PRO A 199 4.66 -6.05 -24.35
N PRO A 200 4.82 -4.96 -25.15
CA PRO A 200 6.04 -4.17 -25.28
C PRO A 200 6.15 -2.98 -24.31
N LEU A 201 5.04 -2.51 -23.71
CA LEU A 201 5.01 -1.23 -23.00
C LEU A 201 5.42 -1.33 -21.52
N GLY A 202 4.76 -2.20 -20.74
CA GLY A 202 5.04 -2.34 -19.31
C GLY A 202 6.48 -2.78 -19.04
N ALA A 203 6.96 -3.77 -19.78
CA ALA A 203 8.34 -4.26 -19.68
C ALA A 203 9.38 -3.15 -19.97
N THR A 204 9.17 -2.36 -21.04
CA THR A 204 10.09 -1.25 -21.39
C THR A 204 10.10 -0.16 -20.32
N LEU A 205 8.93 0.16 -19.74
CA LEU A 205 8.82 1.16 -18.68
C LEU A 205 9.52 0.71 -17.40
N VAL A 206 9.32 -0.55 -17.01
CA VAL A 206 9.99 -1.15 -15.85
C VAL A 206 11.51 -1.14 -16.07
N GLU A 207 12.00 -1.66 -17.19
CA GLU A 207 13.45 -1.73 -17.48
C GLU A 207 14.13 -0.36 -17.44
N LYS A 208 13.50 0.68 -18.02
CA LYS A 208 14.11 2.02 -18.08
C LYS A 208 14.01 2.81 -16.78
N THR A 209 13.02 2.51 -15.94
CA THR A 209 12.72 3.33 -14.75
C THR A 209 13.12 2.64 -13.45
N GLU A 210 13.13 1.30 -13.41
CA GLU A 210 13.42 0.51 -12.20
C GLU A 210 14.81 0.81 -11.66
N THR A 211 15.85 0.82 -12.49
CA THR A 211 17.23 1.14 -12.04
C THR A 211 17.30 2.51 -11.38
N ILE A 212 16.71 3.55 -11.99
CA ILE A 212 16.75 4.91 -11.43
C ILE A 212 15.96 4.97 -10.11
N VAL A 213 14.81 4.32 -10.04
CA VAL A 213 13.97 4.34 -8.84
C VAL A 213 14.62 3.56 -7.69
N MET A 214 15.13 2.37 -7.96
CA MET A 214 15.69 1.48 -6.93
C MET A 214 17.09 1.90 -6.49
N ASP A 215 17.96 2.30 -7.42
CA ASP A 215 19.36 2.57 -7.09
C ASP A 215 19.62 4.02 -6.67
N ILE A 216 18.75 4.95 -7.07
CA ILE A 216 18.90 6.37 -6.75
C ILE A 216 17.78 6.83 -5.81
N LEU A 217 16.52 6.79 -6.25
CA LEU A 217 15.43 7.45 -5.49
C LEU A 217 15.11 6.76 -4.17
N MET A 218 15.11 5.42 -4.13
CA MET A 218 14.78 4.65 -2.93
C MET A 218 15.77 4.90 -1.77
N PRO A 219 17.10 4.90 -1.97
CA PRO A 219 18.05 5.32 -0.94
C PRO A 219 17.77 6.72 -0.37
N PHE A 220 17.42 7.70 -1.22
CA PHE A 220 17.05 9.04 -0.76
C PHE A 220 15.75 9.03 0.08
N SER A 221 14.75 8.24 -0.32
CA SER A 221 13.52 8.07 0.46
C SER A 221 13.81 7.49 1.85
N PHE A 222 14.67 6.46 1.94
CA PHE A 222 15.05 5.89 3.24
C PHE A 222 15.90 6.85 4.08
N ALA A 223 16.80 7.62 3.46
CA ALA A 223 17.53 8.67 4.17
C ALA A 223 16.58 9.74 4.74
N TYR A 224 15.55 10.13 3.97
CA TYR A 224 14.52 11.05 4.44
C TYR A 224 13.77 10.47 5.65
N VAL A 225 13.28 9.23 5.57
CA VAL A 225 12.64 8.55 6.72
C VAL A 225 13.56 8.52 7.94
N GLY A 226 14.85 8.23 7.74
CA GLY A 226 15.86 8.21 8.80
C GLY A 226 16.04 9.57 9.51
N ILE A 227 16.05 10.68 8.77
CA ILE A 227 16.18 12.03 9.34
C ILE A 227 14.99 12.39 10.25
N PHE A 228 13.78 11.94 9.91
CA PHE A 228 12.58 12.19 10.72
C PHE A 228 12.39 11.21 11.88
N THR A 229 13.19 10.13 11.92
CA THR A 229 13.12 9.11 12.97
C THR A 229 13.98 9.53 14.16
N ASP A 230 13.34 9.91 15.26
CA ASP A 230 14.02 10.33 16.49
C ASP A 230 13.69 9.39 17.65
N ILE A 231 14.57 8.42 17.90
CA ILE A 231 14.42 7.41 18.96
C ILE A 231 14.40 8.06 20.34
N SER A 232 15.08 9.19 20.54
CA SER A 232 15.12 9.88 21.83
C SER A 232 13.75 10.42 22.22
N SER A 233 12.95 10.82 21.24
CA SER A 233 11.60 11.36 21.43
C SER A 233 10.62 10.36 22.04
N ILE A 234 10.84 9.05 21.85
CA ILE A 234 9.97 7.98 22.34
C ILE A 234 10.01 7.89 23.87
N TYR A 235 11.19 8.00 24.48
CA TYR A 235 11.35 7.89 25.93
C TYR A 235 10.58 9.00 26.65
N THR A 236 10.59 10.21 26.10
CA THR A 236 9.94 11.38 26.69
C THR A 236 8.42 11.35 26.54
N HIS A 237 7.89 10.79 25.44
CA HIS A 237 6.46 10.79 25.11
C HIS A 237 5.78 9.44 25.27
N TRP A 238 6.43 8.47 25.92
CA TRP A 238 5.95 7.09 26.06
C TRP A 238 4.48 6.96 26.52
N PRO A 239 3.99 7.73 27.53
CA PRO A 239 2.61 7.59 28.01
C PRO A 239 1.56 7.83 26.92
N HIS A 240 1.83 8.71 25.97
CA HIS A 240 0.91 9.04 24.86
C HIS A 240 1.05 8.08 23.67
N LEU A 241 2.17 7.37 23.57
CA LEU A 241 2.48 6.40 22.52
C LEU A 241 1.93 4.99 22.82
N GLN A 242 1.72 4.65 24.10
CA GLN A 242 1.20 3.35 24.53
C GLN A 242 -0.02 2.85 23.73
N PRO A 243 -1.06 3.68 23.46
CA PRO A 243 -2.21 3.21 22.69
C PRO A 243 -1.84 2.74 21.28
N LEU A 244 -0.99 3.50 20.60
CA LEU A 244 -0.51 3.16 19.26
C LEU A 244 0.34 1.87 19.29
N PHE A 245 1.19 1.70 20.32
CA PHE A 245 1.96 0.47 20.53
C PHE A 245 1.07 -0.76 20.51
N PHE A 246 0.02 -0.74 21.34
CA PHE A 246 -0.85 -1.89 21.52
C PHE A 246 -1.75 -2.13 20.31
N MET A 247 -2.18 -1.08 19.62
CA MET A 247 -2.88 -1.20 18.33
C MET A 247 -2.01 -1.90 17.30
N ALA A 248 -0.81 -1.39 17.05
CA ALA A 248 0.13 -1.95 16.07
C ALA A 248 0.51 -3.39 16.41
N LEU A 249 0.93 -3.63 17.65
CA LEU A 249 1.31 -4.97 18.12
C LEU A 249 0.15 -5.98 17.93
N THR A 250 -1.07 -5.59 18.30
CA THR A 250 -2.23 -6.47 18.15
C THR A 250 -2.57 -6.68 16.69
N ALA A 251 -2.55 -5.64 15.85
CA ALA A 251 -2.80 -5.78 14.43
C ALA A 251 -1.84 -6.80 13.80
N TYR A 252 -0.54 -6.72 14.09
CA TYR A 252 0.45 -7.64 13.54
C TYR A 252 0.29 -9.07 14.06
N LEU A 253 0.10 -9.26 15.37
CA LEU A 253 -0.07 -10.59 15.96
C LEU A 253 -1.37 -11.26 15.48
N VAL A 254 -2.48 -10.52 15.51
CA VAL A 254 -3.78 -11.03 15.06
C VAL A 254 -3.76 -11.32 13.56
N LYS A 255 -3.03 -10.54 12.75
CA LYS A 255 -2.87 -10.80 11.31
C LYS A 255 -2.18 -12.13 11.05
N MET A 256 -1.05 -12.38 11.71
CA MET A 256 -0.35 -13.66 11.59
C MET A 256 -1.26 -14.83 11.97
N VAL A 257 -1.89 -14.73 13.14
CA VAL A 257 -2.79 -15.78 13.64
C VAL A 257 -3.96 -16.00 12.69
N THR A 258 -4.59 -14.93 12.20
CA THR A 258 -5.74 -15.01 11.30
C THR A 258 -5.37 -15.65 9.96
N VAL A 259 -4.26 -15.24 9.35
CA VAL A 259 -3.82 -15.81 8.07
C VAL A 259 -3.45 -17.29 8.24
N LEU A 260 -2.81 -17.66 9.34
CA LEU A 260 -2.49 -19.04 9.66
C LEU A 260 -3.77 -19.88 9.83
N PHE A 261 -4.75 -19.43 10.63
CA PHE A 261 -6.00 -20.17 10.83
C PHE A 261 -6.85 -20.27 9.57
N THR A 262 -6.97 -19.17 8.80
CA THR A 262 -7.76 -19.15 7.57
C THR A 262 -7.13 -20.05 6.51
N SER A 263 -5.81 -20.01 6.31
CA SER A 263 -5.12 -20.92 5.38
C SER A 263 -5.21 -22.38 5.80
N TYR A 264 -5.14 -22.67 7.11
CA TYR A 264 -5.33 -24.02 7.66
C TYR A 264 -6.75 -24.55 7.40
N PHE A 265 -7.79 -23.71 7.54
CA PHE A 265 -9.17 -24.06 7.23
C PHE A 265 -9.37 -24.47 5.76
N PHE A 266 -8.53 -23.97 4.86
CA PHE A 266 -8.49 -24.37 3.45
C PHE A 266 -7.54 -25.55 3.17
N ASN A 267 -7.33 -26.42 4.16
CA ASN A 267 -6.56 -27.68 4.09
C ASN A 267 -5.13 -27.52 3.54
N MET A 268 -4.45 -26.41 3.89
CA MET A 268 -3.02 -26.27 3.61
C MET A 268 -2.19 -27.02 4.64
N PRO A 269 -1.03 -27.58 4.25
CA PRO A 269 -0.10 -28.12 5.22
C PRO A 269 0.39 -26.99 6.13
N PHE A 270 0.56 -27.28 7.42
CA PHE A 270 0.89 -26.28 8.44
C PHE A 270 2.14 -25.45 8.12
N ARG A 271 3.14 -26.05 7.46
CA ARG A 271 4.35 -25.35 7.01
C ARG A 271 4.04 -24.23 6.01
N ASP A 272 3.15 -24.49 5.06
CA ASP A 272 2.75 -23.52 4.05
C ASP A 272 1.84 -22.44 4.66
N CYS A 273 0.99 -22.80 5.63
CA CYS A 273 0.21 -21.83 6.41
C CYS A 273 1.12 -20.83 7.12
N LEU A 274 2.15 -21.33 7.80
CA LEU A 274 3.10 -20.51 8.55
C LEU A 274 3.90 -19.62 7.60
N ALA A 275 4.42 -20.18 6.50
CA ALA A 275 5.14 -19.42 5.49
C ALA A 275 4.26 -18.32 4.87
N LEU A 276 3.01 -18.63 4.51
CA LEU A 276 2.08 -17.64 3.96
C LEU A 276 1.74 -16.53 4.96
N SER A 277 1.55 -16.89 6.24
CA SER A 277 1.32 -15.94 7.33
C SER A 277 2.48 -14.98 7.52
N LEU A 278 3.71 -15.49 7.51
CA LEU A 278 4.91 -14.66 7.60
C LEU A 278 5.01 -13.74 6.39
N VAL A 279 4.94 -14.29 5.17
CA VAL A 279 5.03 -13.50 3.94
C VAL A 279 3.99 -12.38 3.91
N LEU A 280 2.72 -12.65 4.23
CA LEU A 280 1.66 -11.63 4.20
C LEU A 280 1.75 -10.60 5.34
N SER A 281 2.62 -10.83 6.33
CA SER A 281 2.88 -9.90 7.43
C SER A 281 4.08 -8.99 7.19
N LEU A 282 4.83 -9.20 6.10
CA LEU A 282 5.94 -8.34 5.71
C LEU A 282 5.46 -6.91 5.41
N ARG A 283 6.26 -5.95 5.84
CA ARG A 283 6.02 -4.51 5.71
C ARG A 283 7.22 -3.84 5.05
N GLY A 284 7.01 -2.74 4.33
CA GLY A 284 8.07 -2.12 3.54
C GLY A 284 7.82 -0.64 3.22
N GLU A 285 8.21 -0.24 2.02
CA GLU A 285 8.23 1.18 1.62
C GLU A 285 6.85 1.81 1.58
N VAL A 286 5.81 1.06 1.19
CA VAL A 286 4.44 1.59 1.06
C VAL A 286 3.94 2.14 2.41
N GLU A 287 4.17 1.41 3.49
CA GLU A 287 3.80 1.84 4.84
C GLU A 287 4.54 3.10 5.26
N LEU A 288 5.84 3.18 4.97
CA LEU A 288 6.66 4.35 5.30
C LEU A 288 6.16 5.60 4.56
N LEU A 289 5.79 5.47 3.28
CA LEU A 289 5.21 6.56 2.49
C LEU A 289 3.89 7.04 3.10
N ILE A 290 3.06 6.13 3.60
CA ILE A 290 1.78 6.46 4.24
C ILE A 290 2.02 7.16 5.58
N PHE A 291 3.03 6.76 6.35
CA PHE A 291 3.39 7.46 7.58
C PHE A 291 3.90 8.88 7.32
N VAL A 292 4.67 9.09 6.25
CA VAL A 292 5.07 10.45 5.81
C VAL A 292 3.83 11.26 5.43
N HIS A 293 2.92 10.68 4.66
CA HIS A 293 1.67 11.34 4.29
C HIS A 293 0.83 11.74 5.52
N TRP A 294 0.78 10.90 6.56
CA TRP A 294 0.10 11.24 7.81
C TRP A 294 0.78 12.36 8.60
N MET A 295 2.11 12.51 8.51
CA MET A 295 2.81 13.67 9.06
C MET A 295 2.44 14.95 8.29
N ASP A 296 2.34 14.88 6.96
CA ASP A 296 1.94 16.02 6.13
C ASP A 296 0.50 16.48 6.44
N LEU A 297 -0.40 15.53 6.67
CA LEU A 297 -1.76 15.79 7.15
C LEU A 297 -1.83 16.25 8.62
N LYS A 298 -0.68 16.33 9.32
CA LYS A 298 -0.57 16.63 10.75
C LYS A 298 -1.40 15.71 11.64
N MET A 299 -1.65 14.48 11.17
CA MET A 299 -2.40 13.47 11.90
C MET A 299 -1.54 12.79 12.96
N ILE A 300 -0.25 12.62 12.68
CA ILE A 300 0.73 12.04 13.58
C ILE A 300 1.87 13.03 13.83
N THR A 301 2.38 13.06 15.06
CA THR A 301 3.59 13.81 15.41
C THR A 301 4.84 12.94 15.25
N ARG A 302 6.02 13.55 15.28
CA ARG A 302 7.31 12.83 15.09
C ARG A 302 7.50 11.61 16.01
N PRO A 303 7.09 11.63 17.29
CA PRO A 303 7.19 10.44 18.15
C PRO A 303 6.34 9.26 17.65
N TYR A 304 5.12 9.51 17.15
CA TYR A 304 4.26 8.47 16.58
C TYR A 304 4.83 7.92 15.27
N PHE A 305 5.36 8.80 14.41
CA PHE A 305 6.05 8.39 13.19
C PHE A 305 7.23 7.45 13.50
N THR A 306 8.12 7.88 14.40
CA THR A 306 9.28 7.08 14.82
C THR A 306 8.86 5.71 15.34
N MET A 307 7.81 5.66 16.15
CA MET A 307 7.28 4.42 16.71
C MET A 307 6.76 3.46 15.63
N LEU A 308 5.97 3.97 14.66
CA LEU A 308 5.45 3.16 13.56
C LEU A 308 6.58 2.63 12.67
N VAL A 309 7.60 3.45 12.39
CA VAL A 309 8.79 3.03 11.65
C VAL A 309 9.52 1.89 12.37
N LEU A 310 9.79 2.04 13.68
CA LEU A 310 10.46 1.00 14.47
C LEU A 310 9.65 -0.30 14.55
N MET A 311 8.33 -0.20 14.68
CA MET A 311 7.44 -1.36 14.67
C MET A 311 7.46 -2.09 13.33
N THR A 312 7.36 -1.35 12.22
CA THR A 312 7.44 -1.88 10.87
C THR A 312 8.77 -2.60 10.63
N ILE A 313 9.89 -1.97 11.01
CA ILE A 313 11.22 -2.59 10.91
C ILE A 313 11.28 -3.83 11.79
N GLY A 314 10.86 -3.75 13.05
CA GLY A 314 10.90 -4.86 13.99
C GLY A 314 10.10 -6.07 13.52
N VAL A 315 8.87 -5.88 13.03
CA VAL A 315 8.05 -6.97 12.49
C VAL A 315 8.71 -7.56 11.26
N THR A 316 9.13 -6.74 10.29
CA THR A 316 9.77 -7.25 9.08
C THR A 316 11.07 -7.99 9.40
N SER A 317 11.89 -7.51 10.35
CA SER A 317 13.12 -8.20 10.76
C SER A 317 12.86 -9.54 11.46
N ILE A 318 11.76 -9.67 12.22
CA ILE A 318 11.40 -10.94 12.89
C ILE A 318 10.84 -11.95 11.87
N VAL A 319 10.12 -11.45 10.88
CA VAL A 319 9.35 -12.25 9.92
C VAL A 319 10.18 -12.68 8.71
N THR A 320 11.14 -11.85 8.30
CA THR A 320 12.04 -12.14 7.18
C THR A 320 13.06 -13.18 7.63
N PRO A 321 13.21 -14.32 6.91
CA PRO A 321 14.11 -15.41 7.27
C PRO A 321 15.60 -15.08 7.10
#